data_AF-A0A7W6A7V1-F1
#
_entry.id   AF-A0A7W6A7V1-F1
#
_cell.length_a   1.000
_cell.length_b   1.000
_cell.length_c   1.000
_cell.angle_alpha   90.00
_cell.angle_beta   90.00
_cell.angle_gamma   90.00
#
_symmetry.space_group_name_H-M   'P 1'
#
loop_
_entity.id
_entity.type
_entity.pdbx_description
1 polymer ?
#
loop_
_entity_poly.entity_id
_entity_poly.type
_entity_poly.pdbx_seq_one_letter_code
_entity_poly.pdbx_strand_id
1 'polypeptide(L)'
;MTKKTGADSKPDLRLVGAEAAVYDLMRAPETTGERVKRLQLEAHALALEEIEQFEKLLTQAAEKAKDIASGGDAYPVGVREIAARLAADLPPRAETIRTIVGRVG
;
A
#
# COMPACT_ATOMS: atom_id res chain seq x y z
N MET A 1 -52.10 -39.73 27.27
CA MET A 1 -52.75 -39.45 25.97
C MET A 1 -51.89 -38.43 25.24
N THR A 2 -50.97 -38.95 24.42
CA THR A 2 -50.88 -38.77 22.95
C THR A 2 -49.84 -37.72 22.56
N LYS A 3 -48.60 -38.20 22.60
CA LYS A 3 -47.42 -37.67 21.91
C LYS A 3 -47.71 -37.67 20.41
N LYS A 4 -47.88 -36.51 19.78
CA LYS A 4 -47.96 -36.40 18.32
C LYS A 4 -46.56 -36.12 17.79
N THR A 5 -45.83 -37.19 17.52
CA THR A 5 -44.65 -37.22 16.66
C THR A 5 -45.12 -36.93 15.24
N GLY A 6 -44.85 -35.73 14.75
CA GLY A 6 -45.07 -35.34 13.35
C GLY A 6 -43.74 -35.25 12.64
N ALA A 7 -43.35 -36.34 11.98
CA ALA A 7 -42.25 -36.39 11.04
C ALA A 7 -42.66 -35.64 9.76
N ASP A 8 -42.24 -34.39 9.64
CA ASP A 8 -41.83 -33.71 8.40
C ASP A 8 -41.49 -32.25 8.73
N SER A 9 -40.48 -32.02 9.58
CA SER A 9 -39.95 -30.67 9.78
C SER A 9 -39.07 -30.33 8.58
N LYS A 10 -39.71 -30.03 7.43
CA LYS A 10 -39.02 -29.35 6.34
C LYS A 10 -38.36 -28.10 6.93
N PRO A 11 -37.06 -27.86 6.72
CA PRO A 11 -36.43 -26.66 7.23
C PRO A 11 -37.20 -25.46 6.66
N ASP A 12 -37.66 -24.56 7.55
CA ASP A 12 -38.31 -23.30 7.18
C ASP A 12 -37.24 -22.38 6.59
N LEU A 13 -36.88 -22.64 5.33
CA LEU A 13 -35.89 -21.87 4.58
C LEU A 13 -36.57 -20.60 4.09
N ARG A 14 -36.31 -19.50 4.79
CA ARG A 14 -36.73 -18.17 4.36
C ARG A 14 -35.58 -17.51 3.61
N LEU A 15 -35.86 -17.05 2.40
CA LEU A 15 -34.94 -16.20 1.65
C LEU A 15 -34.84 -14.87 2.39
N VAL A 16 -33.67 -14.61 2.99
CA VAL A 16 -33.37 -13.30 3.55
C VAL A 16 -33.19 -12.34 2.37
N GLY A 17 -33.91 -11.21 2.38
CA GLY A 17 -33.89 -10.23 1.30
C GLY A 17 -32.45 -9.79 0.95
N ALA A 18 -32.25 -9.39 -0.30
CA ALA A 18 -30.95 -9.18 -0.95
C ALA A 18 -29.99 -8.16 -0.27
N GLU A 19 -30.38 -7.54 0.84
CA GLU A 19 -29.63 -6.54 1.59
C GLU A 19 -29.16 -7.01 2.98
N ALA A 20 -29.30 -8.29 3.32
CA ALA A 20 -28.76 -8.80 4.59
C ALA A 20 -27.30 -9.22 4.44
N ALA A 21 -26.43 -8.65 5.26
CA ALA A 21 -25.04 -9.08 5.38
C ALA A 21 -24.98 -10.55 5.85
N VAL A 22 -24.40 -11.42 5.01
CA VAL A 22 -24.12 -12.81 5.35
C VAL A 22 -22.91 -12.81 6.29
N TYR A 23 -23.15 -13.04 7.58
CA TYR A 23 -22.08 -13.21 8.58
C TYR A 23 -21.71 -14.69 8.68
N ASP A 24 -20.41 -14.99 8.57
CA ASP A 24 -19.88 -16.32 8.91
C ASP A 24 -19.90 -16.51 10.42
N LEU A 25 -20.98 -17.12 10.92
CA LEU A 25 -21.24 -17.35 12.35
C LEU A 25 -20.24 -18.30 13.01
N MET A 26 -19.40 -19.00 12.22
CA MET A 26 -18.35 -19.89 12.75
C MET A 26 -17.05 -19.13 13.05
N ARG A 27 -16.93 -17.87 12.63
CA ARG A 27 -15.80 -16.99 12.92
C ARG A 27 -16.27 -15.87 13.85
N ALA A 28 -15.65 -15.76 15.02
CA ALA A 28 -15.91 -14.62 15.91
C ALA A 28 -15.63 -13.32 15.13
N PRO A 29 -16.57 -12.36 15.09
CA PRO A 29 -16.37 -11.11 14.37
C PRO A 29 -15.17 -10.38 14.97
N GLU A 30 -14.31 -9.82 14.11
CA GLU A 30 -13.19 -9.01 14.59
C GLU A 30 -13.74 -7.89 15.48
N THR A 31 -13.12 -7.70 16.65
CA THR A 31 -13.41 -6.53 17.47
C THR A 31 -12.97 -5.27 16.72
N THR A 32 -13.58 -4.14 17.05
CA THR A 32 -13.15 -2.85 16.48
C THR A 32 -11.66 -2.59 16.71
N GLY A 33 -11.11 -3.00 17.86
CA GLY A 33 -9.69 -2.87 18.17
C GLY A 33 -8.78 -3.72 17.27
N GLU A 34 -9.15 -4.98 17.03
CA GLU A 34 -8.43 -5.88 16.11
C GLU A 34 -8.47 -5.35 14.67
N ARG A 35 -9.62 -4.85 14.24
CA ARG A 35 -9.79 -4.20 12.94
C ARG A 35 -8.87 -3.00 12.77
N VAL A 36 -8.83 -2.10 13.76
CA VAL A 36 -7.96 -0.91 13.74
C VAL A 36 -6.49 -1.33 13.66
N LYS A 37 -6.07 -2.30 14.47
CA LYS A 37 -4.68 -2.78 14.47
C LYS A 37 -4.28 -3.36 13.11
N ARG A 38 -5.15 -4.17 12.50
CA ARG A 38 -4.92 -4.73 11.16
C ARG A 38 -4.79 -3.63 10.11
N LEU A 39 -5.71 -2.67 10.09
CA LEU A 39 -5.67 -1.54 9.15
C LEU A 39 -4.42 -0.67 9.33
N GLN A 40 -3.96 -0.46 10.57
CA GLN A 40 -2.71 0.25 10.84
C GLN A 40 -1.48 -0.48 10.28
N LEU A 41 -1.43 -1.80 10.43
CA LEU A 41 -0.35 -2.61 9.86
C LEU A 41 -0.38 -2.59 8.33
N GLU A 42 -1.56 -2.72 7.72
CA GLU A 42 -1.75 -2.61 6.27
C GLU A 42 -1.30 -1.23 5.76
N ALA A 43 -1.71 -0.14 6.42
CA ALA A 43 -1.32 1.21 6.07
C ALA A 43 0.20 1.43 6.21
N HIS A 44 0.81 0.89 7.26
CA HIS A 44 2.26 0.97 7.45
C HIS A 44 3.03 0.22 6.36
N ALA A 45 2.58 -0.98 6.00
CA ALA A 45 3.18 -1.76 4.91
C ALA A 45 3.09 -1.03 3.56
N LEU A 46 1.91 -0.46 3.24
CA LEU A 46 1.71 0.33 2.02
C LEU A 46 2.61 1.58 1.99
N ALA A 47 2.75 2.27 3.11
CA ALA A 47 3.62 3.44 3.21
C ALA A 47 5.10 3.08 2.98
N LEU A 48 5.57 1.95 3.51
CA LEU A 48 6.94 1.48 3.26
C LEU A 48 7.17 1.17 1.77
N GLU A 49 6.21 0.52 1.11
CA GLU A 49 6.28 0.26 -0.33
C GLU A 49 6.34 1.56 -1.14
N GLU A 50 5.53 2.56 -0.79
CA GLU A 50 5.56 3.87 -1.45
C GLU A 50 6.93 4.56 -1.31
N ILE A 51 7.56 4.45 -0.13
CA ILE A 51 8.90 5.01 0.09
C ILE A 51 9.95 4.29 -0.78
N GLU A 52 9.88 2.96 -0.92
CA GLU A 52 10.77 2.21 -1.81
C GLU A 52 10.60 2.62 -3.29
N GLN A 53 9.35 2.85 -3.72
CA GLN A 53 9.06 3.36 -5.06
C GLN A 53 9.63 4.76 -5.25
N PHE A 54 9.50 5.63 -4.24
CA PHE A 54 10.07 6.96 -4.27
C PHE A 54 11.60 6.93 -4.37
N GLU A 55 12.30 6.07 -3.62
CA GLU A 55 13.75 5.89 -3.76
C GLU A 55 14.16 5.54 -5.19
N LYS A 56 13.45 4.59 -5.82
CA LYS A 56 13.71 4.20 -7.21
C LYS A 56 13.52 5.38 -8.17
N LEU A 57 12.48 6.19 -7.96
CA LEU A 57 12.24 7.39 -8.76
C LEU A 57 13.37 8.42 -8.60
N LEU A 58 13.91 8.61 -7.40
CA LEU A 58 15.05 9.51 -7.18
C LEU A 58 16.30 9.04 -7.93
N THR A 59 16.58 7.74 -7.93
CA THR A 59 17.71 7.18 -8.70
C THR A 59 17.51 7.36 -10.21
N GLN A 60 16.32 7.04 -10.73
CA GLN A 60 16.00 7.22 -12.15
C GLN A 60 16.05 8.70 -12.58
N ALA A 61 15.56 9.60 -11.73
CA ALA A 61 15.65 11.04 -11.96
C ALA A 61 17.10 11.51 -11.98
N ALA A 62 17.97 10.98 -11.11
CA ALA A 62 19.39 11.30 -11.10
C ALA A 62 20.09 10.85 -12.39
N GLU A 63 19.79 9.63 -12.86
CA GLU A 63 20.29 9.12 -14.15
C GLU A 63 19.85 10.02 -15.31
N LYS A 64 18.55 10.35 -15.37
CA LYS A 64 18.02 11.23 -16.42
C LYS A 64 18.65 12.63 -16.36
N ALA A 65 18.88 13.14 -15.17
CA ALA A 65 19.54 14.43 -14.97
C ALA A 65 21.00 14.40 -15.43
N LYS A 66 21.70 13.28 -15.22
CA LYS A 66 23.06 13.07 -15.74
C LYS A 66 23.09 13.06 -17.26
N ASP A 67 22.14 12.40 -17.93
CA ASP A 67 22.03 12.41 -19.39
C ASP A 67 21.84 13.83 -19.93
N ILE A 68 20.94 14.61 -19.31
CA ILE A 68 20.70 16.01 -19.71
C ILE A 68 21.96 16.87 -19.47
N ALA A 69 22.61 16.72 -18.31
CA ALA A 69 23.81 17.48 -17.98
C ALA A 69 24.97 17.21 -18.97
N SER A 70 25.08 15.98 -19.46
CA SER A 70 26.12 15.53 -20.39
C SER A 70 25.79 15.72 -21.87
N GLY A 71 24.55 16.08 -22.22
CA GLY A 71 24.11 16.21 -23.62
C GLY A 71 24.66 17.43 -24.40
N GLY A 72 25.66 18.15 -23.86
CA GLY A 72 26.37 19.21 -24.57
C GLY A 72 25.44 20.32 -25.08
N ASP A 73 25.59 20.68 -26.36
CA ASP A 73 24.82 21.75 -27.00
C ASP A 73 23.37 21.36 -27.34
N ALA A 74 22.98 20.10 -27.13
CA ALA A 74 21.59 19.67 -27.30
C ALA A 74 20.64 20.25 -26.23
N TYR A 75 21.20 20.72 -25.10
CA TYR A 75 20.43 21.28 -24.00
C TYR A 75 20.95 22.67 -23.59
N PRO A 76 20.05 23.63 -23.28
CA PRO A 76 20.44 24.96 -22.79
C PRO A 76 21.30 24.87 -21.53
N VAL A 77 22.30 25.76 -21.43
CA VAL A 77 23.26 25.77 -20.31
C VAL A 77 22.58 25.80 -18.93
N GLY A 78 21.54 26.63 -18.74
CA GLY A 78 20.82 26.71 -17.47
C GLY A 78 20.09 25.41 -17.09
N VAL A 79 19.58 24.67 -18.08
CA VAL A 79 18.95 23.36 -17.86
C VAL A 79 20.01 22.33 -17.48
N ARG A 80 21.17 22.34 -18.15
CA ARG A 80 22.30 21.46 -17.83
C ARG A 80 22.85 21.69 -16.42
N GLU A 81 22.96 22.93 -15.98
CA GLU A 81 23.41 23.26 -14.62
C GLU A 81 22.45 22.77 -13.54
N ILE A 82 21.14 22.93 -13.76
CA ILE A 82 20.12 22.38 -12.85
C ILE A 82 20.22 20.86 -12.84
N ALA A 83 20.31 20.23 -14.01
CA ALA A 83 20.40 18.78 -14.13
C ALA A 83 21.69 18.23 -13.49
N ALA A 84 22.82 18.91 -13.62
CA ALA A 84 24.08 18.53 -12.98
C ALA A 84 23.97 18.56 -11.45
N ARG A 85 23.31 19.59 -10.88
CA ARG A 85 23.03 19.66 -9.43
C ARG A 85 22.11 18.53 -8.99
N LEU A 86 21.02 18.27 -9.73
CA LEU A 86 20.11 17.17 -9.41
C LEU A 86 20.80 15.80 -9.48
N ALA A 87 21.63 15.57 -10.48
CA ALA A 87 22.39 14.32 -10.62
C ALA A 87 23.35 14.09 -9.44
N ALA A 88 23.88 15.16 -8.83
CA ALA A 88 24.74 15.08 -7.65
C ALA A 88 23.93 14.95 -6.34
N ASP A 89 22.81 15.66 -6.22
CA ASP A 89 22.06 15.78 -4.97
C ASP A 89 21.08 14.63 -4.71
N LEU A 90 20.48 14.06 -5.76
CA LEU A 90 19.43 13.05 -5.60
C LEU A 90 19.95 11.69 -5.06
N PRO A 91 21.11 11.14 -5.51
CA PRO A 91 21.62 9.88 -4.98
C PRO A 91 21.86 9.88 -3.46
N PRO A 92 22.59 10.85 -2.85
CA PRO A 92 22.81 10.83 -1.40
C PRO A 92 21.52 11.05 -0.61
N ARG A 93 20.53 11.75 -1.17
CA ARG A 93 19.19 11.88 -0.56
C ARG A 93 18.45 10.55 -0.55
N ALA A 94 18.50 9.77 -1.63
CA ALA A 94 17.91 8.45 -1.69
C ALA A 94 18.56 7.49 -0.67
N GLU A 95 19.89 7.52 -0.53
CA GLU A 95 20.60 6.74 0.50
C GLU A 95 20.22 7.14 1.93
N THR A 96 20.04 8.45 2.16
CA THR A 96 19.59 8.98 3.46
C THR A 96 18.19 8.46 3.80
N ILE A 97 17.26 8.48 2.84
CA ILE A 97 15.90 7.95 3.01
C ILE A 97 15.97 6.46 3.38
N ARG A 98 16.74 5.67 2.62
CA ARG A 98 16.93 4.23 2.90
C ARG A 98 17.43 3.97 4.32
N THR A 99 18.39 4.77 4.76
CA THR A 99 18.97 4.65 6.10
C THR A 99 17.94 4.98 7.18
N ILE A 100 17.06 5.95 6.95
CA ILE A 100 15.98 6.28 7.89
C ILE A 100 14.96 5.14 7.94
N VAL A 101 14.52 4.63 6.79
CA VAL A 101 13.56 3.52 6.71
C VAL A 101 14.08 2.28 7.43
N GLY A 102 15.33 1.89 7.17
CA GLY A 102 15.96 0.73 7.82
C GLY A 102 16.18 0.85 9.33
N ARG A 103 15.93 2.02 9.93
CA ARG A 103 15.93 2.22 11.39
C ARG A 103 14.52 2.20 12.00
N VAL A 104 13.50 2.45 11.19
CA VAL A 104 12.10 2.60 11.62
C VAL A 104 11.31 1.30 11.41
N GLY A 105 11.64 0.54 10.36
CA GLY A 105 11.17 -0.85 10.16
C GLY A 105 11.88 -1.83 11.05
#